data_AF-W5TC64-F1
#
_entry.id   AF-W5TC64-F1
#
_cell.length_a   1.000
_cell.length_b   1.000
_cell.length_c   1.000
_cell.angle_alpha   90.00
_cell.angle_beta   90.00
_cell.angle_gamma   90.00
#
_symmetry.space_group_name_H-M   'P 1'
#
loop_
_entity.id
_entity.type
_entity.pdbx_description
1 polymer ?
#
loop_
_entity_poly.entity_id
_entity_poly.type
_entity_poly.pdbx_seq_one_letter_code
_entity_poly.pdbx_strand_id
1 'polypeptide(L)'
;MTRTWVSDTDRRWVMKCDQSGCATRSEEFPREPPLAEFQNRGWFIAKLWGDICPDCLARGVRPTAKVEPYRGITPAVMAALAAPRDRP
;
A
#
# COMPACT_ATOMS: atom_id res chain seq x y z
N MET A 1 3.95 3.82 -4.80
CA MET A 1 3.59 2.42 -5.05
C MET A 1 3.16 2.30 -6.51
N THR A 2 3.37 1.15 -7.15
CA THR A 2 3.07 0.98 -8.58
C THR A 2 2.19 -0.25 -8.84
N ARG A 3 1.14 -0.10 -9.66
CA ARG A 3 0.38 -1.23 -10.22
C ARG A 3 1.15 -1.82 -11.37
N THR A 4 1.40 -3.12 -11.31
CA THR A 4 2.14 -3.84 -12.35
C THR A 4 1.65 -5.29 -12.43
N TRP A 5 2.07 -6.00 -13.48
CA TRP A 5 1.88 -7.43 -13.60
C TRP A 5 2.80 -8.20 -12.64
N VAL A 6 2.39 -9.40 -12.23
CA VAL A 6 3.26 -10.31 -11.46
C VAL A 6 4.52 -10.65 -12.26
N SER A 7 4.38 -10.95 -13.55
CA SER A 7 5.47 -11.14 -14.52
C SER A 7 4.95 -11.01 -15.96
N ASP A 8 5.85 -11.11 -16.96
CA ASP A 8 5.45 -11.12 -18.38
C ASP A 8 4.59 -12.34 -18.77
N THR A 9 4.74 -13.46 -18.04
CA THR A 9 3.98 -14.70 -18.26
C THR A 9 2.75 -14.81 -17.36
N ASP A 10 2.70 -14.04 -16.26
CA ASP A 10 1.60 -13.98 -15.32
C ASP A 10 0.98 -12.58 -15.32
N ARG A 11 -0.04 -12.43 -16.17
CA ARG A 11 -0.84 -11.21 -16.31
C ARG A 11 -1.89 -11.08 -15.21
N ARG A 12 -1.53 -11.36 -13.96
CA ARG A 12 -2.30 -10.92 -12.79
C ARG A 12 -1.73 -9.61 -12.28
N TRP A 13 -2.59 -8.68 -11.89
CA TRP A 13 -2.19 -7.38 -11.39
C TRP A 13 -1.84 -7.45 -9.91
N VAL A 14 -0.81 -6.72 -9.53
CA VAL A 14 -0.43 -6.49 -8.14
C VAL A 14 -0.07 -5.03 -7.93
N MET A 15 -0.25 -4.56 -6.70
CA MET A 15 0.37 -3.32 -6.22
C MET A 15 1.71 -3.64 -5.60
N LYS A 16 2.79 -3.02 -6.07
CA LYS A 16 4.16 -3.20 -5.55
C LYS A 16 4.65 -1.93 -4.86
N CYS A 17 5.44 -2.10 -3.80
CA CYS A 17 6.17 -0.99 -3.21
C CYS A 17 7.30 -0.50 -4.14
N ASP A 18 7.44 0.83 -4.25
CA ASP A 18 8.52 1.44 -5.05
C ASP A 18 9.81 1.63 -4.23
N GLN A 19 9.75 1.42 -2.91
CA GLN A 19 10.92 1.55 -2.05
C GLN A 19 11.94 0.45 -2.38
N SER A 20 13.18 0.87 -2.60
CA SER A 20 14.29 -0.06 -2.85
C SER A 20 14.45 -1.01 -1.66
N GLY A 21 14.58 -2.31 -1.95
CA GLY A 21 14.69 -3.35 -0.93
C GLY A 21 13.38 -3.75 -0.24
N CYS A 22 12.23 -3.15 -0.63
CA CYS A 22 10.92 -3.56 -0.13
C CYS A 22 10.22 -4.51 -1.12
N ALA A 23 10.01 -5.75 -0.70
CA ALA A 23 9.36 -6.79 -1.52
C ALA A 23 7.82 -6.81 -1.37
N THR A 24 7.26 -5.91 -0.58
CA THR A 24 5.82 -5.86 -0.26
C THR A 24 4.99 -5.70 -1.52
N ARG A 25 4.07 -6.64 -1.71
CA ARG A 25 3.11 -6.66 -2.82
C ARG A 25 1.73 -7.09 -2.34
N SER A 26 0.69 -6.58 -2.99
CA SER A 26 -0.69 -6.99 -2.68
C SER A 26 -0.96 -8.43 -3.10
N GLU A 27 -2.16 -8.90 -2.76
CA GLU A 27 -2.74 -10.04 -3.45
C GLU A 27 -2.87 -9.76 -4.96
N GLU A 28 -3.08 -10.84 -5.71
CA GLU A 28 -3.15 -10.83 -7.15
C GLU A 28 -4.58 -10.59 -7.61
N PHE A 29 -4.73 -9.74 -8.62
CA PHE A 29 -6.02 -9.34 -9.17
C PHE A 29 -6.13 -9.80 -10.63
N PRO A 30 -7.27 -10.34 -11.07
CA PRO A 30 -7.44 -10.80 -12.45
C PRO A 30 -7.57 -9.64 -13.47
N ARG A 31 -7.82 -8.41 -13.01
CA ARG A 31 -7.94 -7.18 -13.81
C ARG A 31 -7.30 -6.03 -13.05
N GLU A 32 -6.97 -4.93 -13.73
CA GLU A 32 -6.31 -3.79 -13.10
C GLU A 32 -7.21 -3.25 -11.98
N PRO A 33 -6.80 -3.39 -10.71
CA PRO A 33 -7.62 -2.93 -9.60
C PRO A 33 -7.60 -1.39 -9.53
N PRO A 34 -8.75 -0.76 -9.24
CA PRO A 34 -8.82 0.69 -9.07
C PRO A 34 -8.03 1.11 -7.82
N LEU A 35 -7.38 2.27 -7.85
CA LEU A 35 -6.60 2.77 -6.71
C LEU A 35 -7.41 2.87 -5.42
N ALA A 36 -8.71 3.18 -5.52
CA ALA A 36 -9.63 3.25 -4.39
C ALA A 36 -9.74 1.91 -3.63
N GLU A 37 -9.60 0.77 -4.30
CA GLU A 37 -9.66 -0.53 -3.65
C GLU A 37 -8.48 -0.75 -2.70
N PHE A 38 -7.28 -0.35 -3.12
CA PHE A 38 -6.10 -0.40 -2.28
C PHE A 38 -6.13 0.61 -1.14
N GLN A 39 -6.76 1.77 -1.33
CA GLN A 39 -6.96 2.76 -0.27
C GLN A 39 -7.82 2.16 0.85
N ASN A 40 -8.95 1.54 0.49
CA ASN A 40 -9.83 0.86 1.45
C ASN A 40 -9.14 -0.31 2.17
N ARG A 41 -8.18 -0.97 1.51
CA ARG A 41 -7.39 -2.06 2.08
C ARG A 41 -6.19 -1.57 2.90
N GLY A 42 -6.01 -0.25 3.05
CA GLY A 42 -4.93 0.34 3.84
C GLY A 42 -3.55 0.24 3.21
N TRP A 43 -3.48 0.04 1.88
CA TRP A 43 -2.23 0.04 1.12
C TRP A 43 -1.69 1.43 0.82
N PHE A 44 -2.55 2.43 0.99
CA PHE A 44 -2.28 3.82 0.70
C PHE A 44 -2.61 4.67 1.92
N ILE A 45 -1.67 5.54 2.28
CA ILE A 45 -1.78 6.46 3.41
C ILE A 45 -2.03 7.89 2.89
N ALA A 46 -1.65 8.15 1.63
CA ALA A 46 -1.70 9.45 0.99
C ALA A 46 -2.77 9.51 -0.10
N LYS A 47 -3.36 10.70 -0.30
CA LYS A 47 -4.33 10.94 -1.38
C LYS A 47 -3.70 11.34 -2.72
N LEU A 48 -2.48 11.88 -2.70
CA LEU A 48 -1.89 12.55 -3.87
C LEU A 48 -0.43 12.11 -4.16
N TRP A 49 0.45 12.16 -3.17
CA TRP A 49 1.87 11.84 -3.32
C TRP A 49 2.43 11.33 -1.98
N GLY A 50 3.42 10.43 -1.97
CA GLY A 50 4.04 9.94 -0.73
C GLY A 50 3.47 8.62 -0.20
N ASP A 51 2.85 7.81 -1.06
CA ASP A 51 2.33 6.50 -0.66
C ASP A 51 3.42 5.55 -0.17
N ILE A 52 3.19 5.02 1.03
CA ILE A 52 4.04 4.06 1.71
C ILE A 52 3.26 2.77 1.91
N CYS A 53 3.90 1.64 1.59
CA CYS A 53 3.29 0.34 1.84
C CYS A 53 3.18 0.05 3.35
N PRO A 54 2.29 -0.85 3.76
CA PRO A 54 2.13 -1.23 5.17
C PRO A 54 3.44 -1.66 5.84
N ASP A 55 4.30 -2.43 5.14
CA ASP A 55 5.56 -2.91 5.73
C ASP A 55 6.59 -1.78 5.91
N CYS A 56 6.68 -0.85 4.96
CA CYS A 56 7.51 0.34 5.10
C CYS A 56 7.01 1.21 6.25
N LEU A 57 5.70 1.36 6.42
CA LEU A 57 5.12 2.08 7.56
C LEU A 57 5.48 1.39 8.89
N ALA A 58 5.32 0.06 8.98
CA ALA A 58 5.65 -0.72 10.16
C ALA A 58 7.16 -0.65 10.49
N ARG A 59 8.02 -0.47 9.49
CA ARG A 59 9.46 -0.22 9.66
C ARG A 59 9.80 1.23 10.03
N GLY A 60 8.80 2.10 10.18
CA GLY A 60 8.97 3.50 10.57
C GLY A 60 9.29 4.45 9.43
N VAL A 61 9.21 4.00 8.17
CA VAL A 61 9.31 4.90 7.01
C VAL A 61 8.10 5.82 7.02
N ARG A 62 8.34 7.13 6.98
CA ARG A 62 7.28 8.14 7.03
C ARG A 62 7.01 8.73 5.64
N PRO A 63 5.74 8.99 5.30
CA PRO A 63 5.40 9.60 4.02
C PRO A 63 6.04 10.99 3.95
N THR A 64 6.70 11.29 2.83
CA THR A 64 7.49 12.52 2.65
C THR A 64 6.67 13.72 2.21
N ALA A 65 5.45 13.51 1.72
CA ALA A 65 4.56 14.60 1.31
C ALA A 65 3.67 15.05 2.48
N LYS A 66 3.30 16.34 2.49
CA LYS A 66 2.16 16.82 3.30
C LYS A 66 0.90 16.08 2.83
N VAL A 67 0.59 15.00 3.52
CA VAL A 67 -0.48 14.10 3.16
C VAL A 67 -1.81 14.64 3.65
N GLU A 68 -2.71 14.98 2.72
CA GLU A 68 -4.13 14.91 3.06
C GLU A 68 -4.49 13.42 3.22
N PRO A 69 -4.89 12.98 4.43
CA PRO A 69 -5.34 11.61 4.61
C PRO A 69 -6.57 11.37 3.73
N TYR A 70 -6.61 10.19 3.11
CA TYR A 70 -7.80 9.78 2.37
C TYR A 70 -9.01 9.71 3.33
N ARG A 71 -10.19 10.18 2.91
CA ARG A 71 -11.40 10.16 3.76
C ARG A 71 -11.61 8.73 4.29
N GLY A 72 -11.69 8.60 5.61
CA GLY A 72 -11.87 7.31 6.29
C GLY A 72 -10.60 6.73 6.91
N ILE A 73 -9.41 7.21 6.57
CA ILE A 73 -8.19 6.89 7.30
C ILE A 73 -8.04 7.89 8.46
N THR A 74 -8.61 7.52 9.60
CA THR A 74 -8.41 8.25 10.85
C THR A 74 -7.03 7.91 11.42
N PRO A 75 -6.50 8.73 12.36
CA PRO A 75 -5.29 8.38 13.11
C PRO A 75 -5.35 6.98 13.76
N ALA A 76 -6.55 6.50 14.12
CA ALA A 76 -6.75 5.17 14.65
C ALA A 76 -6.56 4.07 13.60
N VAL A 77 -7.02 4.27 12.36
CA VAL A 77 -6.78 3.35 11.23
C VAL A 77 -5.29 3.30 10.88
N MET A 78 -4.61 4.44 10.91
CA MET A 78 -3.16 4.51 10.75
C MET A 78 -2.41 3.69 11.80
N ALA A 79 -2.80 3.80 13.07
CA ALA A 79 -2.21 3.04 14.16
C ALA A 79 -2.45 1.53 14.00
N ALA A 80 -3.65 1.13 13.57
CA ALA A 80 -4.00 -0.28 13.32
C ALA A 80 -3.23 -0.89 12.14
N LEU A 81 -2.94 -0.10 11.09
CA LEU A 81 -2.15 -0.55 9.94
C LEU A 81 -0.64 -0.61 10.23
N ALA A 82 -0.14 0.22 11.14
CA ALA A 82 1.25 0.22 11.59
C ALA A 82 1.55 -0.86 12.64
N ALA A 83 0.53 -1.43 13.27
CA ALA A 83 0.69 -2.52 14.21
C ALA A 83 1.20 -3.78 13.46
N PRO A 84 2.17 -4.52 14.03
CA PRO A 84 2.59 -5.79 13.44
C PRO A 84 1.38 -6.71 13.32
N ARG A 85 1.06 -7.13 12.10
CA ARG A 85 0.05 -8.16 11.87
C ARG A 85 0.63 -9.48 12.36
N ASP A 86 0.32 -9.82 13.61
CA ASP A 86 0.55 -11.15 14.16
C ASP A 86 -0.12 -12.15 13.22
N ARG A 87 0.70 -12.93 12.53
CA ARG A 87 0.28 -13.92 11.54
C ARG A 87 0.19 -15.25 12.29
N PRO A 88 -0.98 -15.89 12.42
CA PRO A 88 -1.03 -17.26 12.90
C PRO A 88 -0.35 -18.23 11.92
#